data_AF-A0A2E7G111-F1
#
_entry.id   AF-A0A2E7G111-F1
#
_cell.length_a   1.000
_cell.length_b   1.000
_cell.length_c   1.000
_cell.angle_alpha   90.00
_cell.angle_beta   90.00
_cell.angle_gamma   90.00
#
_symmetry.space_group_name_H-M   'P 1'
#
loop_
_entity.id
_entity.type
_entity.pdbx_description
1 polymer ?
#
loop_
_entity_poly.entity_id
_entity_poly.type
_entity_poly.pdbx_seq_one_letter_code
_entity_poly.pdbx_strand_id
1 'polypeptide(L)'
;MVGGAYEPLSRMEVSDTDFAELSRPERKPGPGTDVGGEVDEALSMFWYRSILRNGCDTPEIDPDWGIHVNADALVEWSAGIATAMERDGVVNAPRVSLDLAFIFGFDHCFFHHCVDSQIALHMLRMFEAGQPLADLRYNHRNACERLHALMPVPQWWFDIEECLANAHVARDPTRLGGLREAFLRYRLLPQPLDGSRGPWALWEQAAMDPSAFRALSYMLWLQHLRGEVDPLGILPELENIMEIGGEDEAFNKFIDLVLEASKDQSGNSDGGSVHDWILNNQDVPILHAFGGFNEGIFRRLDVPIWFHGGHGPEMMRRYDMQQGEWPYGTIERLYSHFRTSEVGSDWDDPFSPDDDDFELSP
;
A
#
# COMPACT_ATOMS: atom_id res chain seq x y z
N MET A 1 -54.72 -21.22 -24.74
CA MET A 1 -54.89 -21.39 -23.28
C MET A 1 -53.84 -22.39 -22.85
N VAL A 2 -52.62 -21.93 -22.53
CA VAL A 2 -52.15 -21.44 -21.22
C VAL A 2 -52.21 -22.55 -20.16
N GLY A 3 -51.04 -22.92 -19.65
CA GLY A 3 -50.84 -23.83 -18.53
C GLY A 3 -49.38 -24.22 -18.39
N GLY A 4 -48.51 -23.24 -18.13
CA GLY A 4 -47.10 -23.48 -17.81
C GLY A 4 -46.97 -24.09 -16.42
N ALA A 5 -46.21 -25.18 -16.32
CA ALA A 5 -45.73 -25.72 -15.06
C ALA A 5 -44.27 -25.25 -14.89
N TYR A 6 -44.07 -24.37 -13.91
CA TYR A 6 -42.77 -24.00 -13.38
C TYR A 6 -42.12 -25.25 -12.75
N GLU A 7 -40.95 -25.65 -13.23
CA GLU A 7 -40.03 -26.48 -12.45
C GLU A 7 -39.29 -25.55 -11.47
N PRO A 8 -39.23 -25.89 -10.17
CA PRO A 8 -38.46 -25.11 -9.22
C PRO A 8 -36.96 -25.31 -9.52
N LEU A 9 -36.25 -24.21 -9.76
CA LEU A 9 -34.79 -24.13 -9.72
C LEU A 9 -34.30 -24.87 -8.47
N SER A 10 -33.50 -25.92 -8.66
CA SER A 10 -32.79 -26.55 -7.56
C SER A 10 -31.96 -25.48 -6.88
N ARG A 11 -32.32 -25.16 -5.63
CA ARG A 11 -31.44 -24.42 -4.72
C ARG A 11 -30.10 -25.15 -4.73
N MET A 12 -29.11 -24.54 -5.36
CA MET A 12 -27.72 -24.87 -5.11
C MET A 12 -27.50 -24.47 -3.65
N GLU A 13 -27.57 -25.45 -2.76
CA GLU A 13 -27.13 -25.29 -1.38
C GLU A 13 -25.63 -25.02 -1.44
N VAL A 14 -25.26 -23.74 -1.39
CA VAL A 14 -23.90 -23.33 -1.09
C VAL A 14 -23.66 -23.78 0.34
N SER A 15 -22.86 -24.82 0.50
CA SER A 15 -22.45 -25.25 1.82
C SER A 15 -21.58 -24.15 2.41
N ASP A 16 -21.89 -23.69 3.62
CA ASP A 16 -21.08 -22.72 4.40
C ASP A 16 -19.69 -23.28 4.81
N THR A 17 -19.20 -24.30 4.11
CA THR A 17 -17.97 -25.04 4.38
C THR A 17 -16.92 -24.93 3.26
N ASP A 18 -17.23 -24.32 2.11
CA ASP A 18 -16.31 -24.29 0.95
C ASP A 18 -15.23 -23.19 0.98
N PHE A 19 -15.14 -22.38 2.05
CA PHE A 19 -14.04 -21.42 2.26
C PHE A 19 -13.08 -21.81 3.40
N ALA A 20 -13.30 -22.95 4.07
CA ALA A 20 -12.61 -23.29 5.32
C ALA A 20 -11.38 -24.21 5.18
N GLU A 21 -11.03 -24.70 3.98
CA GLU A 21 -9.91 -25.64 3.80
C GLU A 21 -8.91 -25.22 2.71
N LEU A 22 -8.48 -23.96 2.70
CA LEU A 22 -7.13 -23.64 2.23
C LEU A 22 -6.17 -23.89 3.39
N SER A 23 -5.74 -25.14 3.56
CA SER A 23 -4.70 -25.49 4.52
C SER A 23 -3.47 -24.62 4.25
N ARG A 24 -3.20 -23.67 5.16
CA ARG A 24 -2.03 -22.79 5.08
C ARG A 24 -0.77 -23.66 4.88
N PRO A 25 -0.01 -23.48 3.80
CA PRO A 25 1.17 -24.30 3.55
C PRO A 25 2.19 -24.17 4.69
N GLU A 26 2.97 -25.24 4.89
CA GLU A 26 3.99 -25.31 5.93
C GLU A 26 5.04 -24.21 5.73
N ARG A 27 5.12 -23.27 6.68
CA ARG A 27 5.99 -22.08 6.64
C ARG A 27 7.46 -22.49 6.64
N LYS A 28 8.09 -22.50 5.47
CA LYS A 28 9.55 -22.65 5.33
C LYS A 28 10.15 -21.33 4.90
N PRO A 29 11.24 -20.86 5.53
CA PRO A 29 11.92 -19.65 5.07
C PRO A 29 12.48 -19.91 3.67
N GLY A 30 12.05 -19.11 2.70
CA GLY A 30 12.66 -19.09 1.37
C GLY A 30 14.07 -18.47 1.47
N PRO A 31 15.06 -18.97 0.73
CA PRO A 31 16.35 -18.29 0.60
C PRO A 31 16.23 -17.11 -0.37
N GLY A 32 16.76 -15.95 0.02
CA GLY A 32 16.81 -14.75 -0.83
C GLY A 32 15.83 -13.67 -0.37
N THR A 33 16.22 -12.88 0.63
CA THR A 33 15.60 -11.58 0.92
C THR A 33 16.00 -10.62 -0.20
N ASP A 34 15.31 -10.69 -1.33
CA ASP A 34 15.22 -9.55 -2.21
C ASP A 34 14.33 -8.54 -1.48
N VAL A 35 14.94 -7.45 -1.02
CA VAL A 35 14.25 -6.29 -0.40
C VAL A 35 13.24 -5.62 -1.36
N GLY A 36 12.98 -6.19 -2.54
CA GLY A 36 11.91 -5.74 -3.44
C GLY A 36 12.09 -4.32 -4.00
N GLY A 37 13.23 -3.66 -3.72
CA GLY A 37 13.44 -2.25 -4.02
C GLY A 37 13.28 -1.31 -2.81
N GLU A 38 12.94 -1.80 -1.61
CA GLU A 38 12.84 -1.02 -0.36
C GLU A 38 14.18 -0.33 -0.04
N VAL A 39 14.20 1.01 -0.09
CA VAL A 39 15.37 1.85 0.22
C VAL A 39 15.35 2.36 1.68
N ASP A 40 14.26 2.22 2.46
CA ASP A 40 14.24 2.61 3.88
C ASP A 40 14.65 1.44 4.78
N GLU A 41 15.69 1.64 5.58
CA GLU A 41 16.11 0.70 6.62
C GLU A 41 14.96 0.39 7.60
N ALA A 42 14.07 1.37 7.87
CA ALA A 42 12.90 1.21 8.73
C ALA A 42 11.79 0.32 8.12
N LEU A 43 11.83 0.07 6.81
CA LEU A 43 10.89 -0.78 6.09
C LEU A 43 11.50 -2.07 5.58
N SER A 44 12.83 -2.21 5.62
CA SER A 44 13.56 -3.46 5.30
C SER A 44 13.10 -4.72 6.06
N MET A 45 12.33 -4.53 7.13
CA MET A 45 11.70 -5.58 7.92
C MET A 45 10.44 -6.15 7.27
N PHE A 46 9.80 -5.41 6.38
CA PHE A 46 8.58 -5.79 5.71
C PHE A 46 8.84 -5.91 4.22
N TRP A 47 8.15 -6.85 3.57
CA TRP A 47 8.08 -6.87 2.12
C TRP A 47 6.76 -7.48 1.69
N TYR A 48 6.30 -7.13 0.50
CA TYR A 48 5.07 -7.67 -0.06
C TYR A 48 5.38 -8.63 -1.21
N ARG A 49 4.71 -9.80 -1.21
CA ARG A 49 4.76 -10.77 -2.30
C ARG A 49 3.47 -10.72 -3.10
N SER A 50 3.61 -10.52 -4.41
CA SER A 50 2.51 -10.38 -5.36
C SER A 50 1.56 -11.57 -5.38
N ILE A 51 0.27 -11.29 -5.62
CA ILE A 51 -0.82 -12.28 -5.70
C ILE A 51 -0.59 -13.24 -6.85
N LEU A 52 -0.18 -12.74 -8.02
CA LEU A 52 0.09 -13.55 -9.20
C LEU A 52 1.58 -13.84 -9.33
N ARG A 53 1.92 -15.07 -9.70
CA ARG A 53 3.28 -15.45 -10.09
C ARG A 53 3.67 -14.74 -11.39
N ASN A 54 4.93 -14.33 -11.46
CA ASN A 54 5.52 -13.76 -12.66
C ASN A 54 5.93 -14.86 -13.66
N GLY A 55 5.98 -14.51 -14.94
CA GLY A 55 6.50 -15.39 -16.00
C GLY A 55 5.62 -16.59 -16.33
N CYS A 56 4.35 -16.57 -15.90
CA CYS A 56 3.36 -17.59 -16.23
C CYS A 56 2.53 -17.15 -17.46
N ASP A 57 2.25 -18.08 -18.38
CA ASP A 57 1.37 -17.82 -19.53
C ASP A 57 -0.13 -17.78 -19.14
N THR A 58 -0.44 -18.27 -17.94
CA THR A 58 -1.79 -18.30 -17.36
C THR A 58 -1.75 -17.77 -15.93
N PRO A 59 -2.84 -17.17 -15.42
CA PRO A 59 -2.86 -16.65 -14.06
C PRO A 59 -2.64 -17.77 -13.04
N GLU A 60 -1.58 -17.66 -12.25
CA GLU A 60 -1.28 -18.55 -11.13
C GLU A 60 -1.16 -17.74 -9.86
N ILE A 61 -1.92 -18.11 -8.83
CA ILE A 61 -1.82 -17.49 -7.50
C ILE A 61 -0.52 -17.97 -6.85
N ASP A 62 0.27 -17.02 -6.33
CA ASP A 62 1.43 -17.34 -5.53
C ASP A 62 0.98 -17.83 -4.14
N PRO A 63 1.29 -19.07 -3.70
CA PRO A 63 0.83 -19.59 -2.41
C PRO A 63 1.35 -18.81 -1.20
N ASP A 64 2.43 -18.05 -1.38
CA ASP A 64 3.03 -17.24 -0.34
C ASP A 64 2.71 -15.74 -0.53
N TRP A 65 1.70 -15.37 -1.31
CA TRP A 65 1.32 -13.96 -1.48
C TRP A 65 0.97 -13.29 -0.15
N GLY A 66 1.13 -11.97 -0.08
CA GLY A 66 0.77 -11.18 1.10
C GLY A 66 1.95 -10.44 1.72
N ILE A 67 1.79 -10.04 2.98
CA ILE A 67 2.77 -9.25 3.72
C ILE A 67 3.72 -10.19 4.44
N HIS A 68 5.01 -10.00 4.26
CA HIS A 68 6.05 -10.75 4.93
C HIS A 68 6.78 -9.86 5.92
N VAL A 69 7.18 -10.45 7.04
CA VAL A 69 7.83 -9.76 8.15
C VAL A 69 9.07 -10.53 8.56
N ASN A 70 10.23 -9.89 8.47
CA ASN A 70 11.45 -10.32 9.13
C ASN A 70 11.34 -9.99 10.62
N ALA A 71 10.92 -10.98 11.41
CA ALA A 71 10.64 -10.79 12.83
C ALA A 71 11.89 -10.41 13.63
N ASP A 72 13.07 -10.90 13.22
CA ASP A 72 14.32 -10.60 13.93
C ASP A 72 14.70 -9.13 13.75
N ALA A 73 14.61 -8.63 12.51
CA ALA A 73 14.86 -7.22 12.20
C ALA A 73 13.80 -6.31 12.86
N LEU A 74 12.52 -6.72 12.88
CA LEU A 74 11.45 -5.98 13.57
C LEU A 74 11.73 -5.82 15.06
N VAL A 75 12.15 -6.89 15.72
CA VAL A 75 12.52 -6.85 17.14
C VAL A 75 13.71 -5.93 17.36
N GLU A 76 14.77 -6.06 16.57
CA GLU A 76 15.96 -5.21 16.67
C GLU A 76 15.64 -3.72 16.51
N TRP A 77 14.88 -3.36 15.47
CA TRP A 77 14.50 -1.98 15.21
C TRP A 77 13.59 -1.42 16.31
N SER A 78 12.62 -2.22 16.76
CA SER A 78 11.73 -1.83 17.85
C SER A 78 12.49 -1.56 19.16
N ALA A 79 13.60 -2.27 19.43
CA ALA A 79 14.44 -2.02 20.60
C ALA A 79 15.14 -0.65 20.54
N GLY A 80 15.55 -0.22 19.35
CA GLY A 80 16.07 1.14 19.12
C GLY A 80 15.02 2.21 19.43
N ILE A 81 13.79 2.02 18.93
CA ILE A 81 12.65 2.90 19.21
C ILE A 81 12.29 2.89 20.69
N ALA A 82 12.30 1.72 21.35
CA ALA A 82 12.04 1.57 22.77
C ALA A 82 13.00 2.43 23.59
N THR A 83 14.28 2.43 23.26
CA THR A 83 15.29 3.25 23.94
C THR A 83 14.99 4.75 23.83
N ALA A 84 14.48 5.21 22.68
CA ALA A 84 14.04 6.60 22.52
C ALA A 84 12.77 6.90 23.33
N MET A 85 11.78 6.00 23.27
CA MET A 85 10.54 6.07 24.05
C MET A 85 10.79 6.12 25.57
N GLU A 86 11.76 5.36 26.08
CA GLU A 86 12.15 5.38 27.50
C GLU A 86 12.70 6.74 27.92
N ARG A 87 13.52 7.37 27.06
CA ARG A 87 14.03 8.74 27.30
C ARG A 87 12.90 9.77 27.30
N ASP A 88 11.87 9.52 26.51
CA ASP A 88 10.65 10.31 26.45
C ASP A 88 9.67 10.01 27.60
N GLY A 89 9.99 9.06 28.49
CA GLY A 89 9.20 8.70 29.66
C GLY A 89 8.00 7.78 29.37
N VAL A 90 7.97 7.13 28.20
CA VAL A 90 6.89 6.20 27.82
C VAL A 90 6.97 4.93 28.66
N VAL A 91 5.87 4.61 29.36
CA VAL A 91 5.74 3.37 30.13
C VAL A 91 5.57 2.18 29.18
N ASN A 92 6.21 1.05 29.49
CA ASN A 92 6.21 -0.16 28.65
C ASN A 92 6.77 0.07 27.22
N ALA A 93 7.74 0.97 27.08
CA ALA A 93 8.36 1.32 25.81
C ALA A 93 8.73 0.14 24.90
N PRO A 94 9.28 -1.00 25.36
CA PRO A 94 9.52 -2.17 24.49
C PRO A 94 8.24 -2.74 23.86
N ARG A 95 7.13 -2.74 24.59
CA ARG A 95 5.85 -3.25 24.08
C ARG A 95 5.23 -2.28 23.08
N VAL A 96 5.26 -0.99 23.39
CA VAL A 96 4.66 0.09 22.59
C VAL A 96 5.43 0.33 21.30
N SER A 97 6.77 0.31 21.36
CA SER A 97 7.64 0.45 20.19
C SER A 97 7.46 -0.66 19.18
N LEU A 98 7.34 -1.91 19.63
CA LEU A 98 7.09 -3.05 18.74
C LEU A 98 5.72 -2.92 18.04
N ASP A 99 4.68 -2.54 18.78
CA ASP A 99 3.36 -2.28 18.21
C ASP A 99 3.36 -1.12 17.21
N LEU A 100 4.10 -0.04 17.53
CA LEU A 100 4.23 1.12 16.66
C LEU A 100 4.99 0.78 15.37
N ALA A 101 6.09 0.05 15.46
CA ALA A 101 6.84 -0.40 14.29
C ALA A 101 6.03 -1.38 13.44
N PHE A 102 5.28 -2.29 14.08
CA PHE A 102 4.46 -3.26 13.38
C PHE A 102 3.32 -2.61 12.60
N ILE A 103 2.53 -1.72 13.21
CA ILE A 103 1.41 -1.07 12.51
C ILE A 103 1.90 -0.18 11.36
N PHE A 104 3.05 0.48 11.54
CA PHE A 104 3.66 1.28 10.48
C PHE A 104 4.00 0.42 9.26
N GLY A 105 4.77 -0.66 9.45
CA GLY A 105 5.18 -1.54 8.35
C GLY A 105 4.02 -2.33 7.74
N PHE A 106 3.04 -2.76 8.56
CA PHE A 106 1.83 -3.42 8.08
C PHE A 106 1.04 -2.53 7.13
N ASP A 107 0.72 -1.31 7.54
CA ASP A 107 -0.08 -0.39 6.70
C ASP A 107 0.70 0.08 5.46
N HIS A 108 2.01 0.24 5.59
CA HIS A 108 2.87 0.54 4.45
C HIS A 108 2.80 -0.59 3.41
N CYS A 109 3.03 -1.84 3.82
CA CYS A 109 2.91 -2.99 2.94
C CYS A 109 1.49 -3.29 2.47
N PHE A 110 0.48 -2.90 3.22
CA PHE A 110 -0.91 -2.98 2.78
C PHE A 110 -1.15 -2.07 1.58
N PHE A 111 -0.51 -0.90 1.50
CA PHE A 111 -0.58 -0.08 0.29
C PHE A 111 -0.03 -0.81 -0.95
N HIS A 112 1.10 -1.51 -0.82
CA HIS A 112 1.63 -2.33 -1.94
C HIS A 112 0.68 -3.47 -2.32
N HIS A 113 -0.01 -4.08 -1.35
CA HIS A 113 -1.07 -5.04 -1.62
C HIS A 113 -2.21 -4.44 -2.44
N CYS A 114 -2.63 -3.22 -2.10
CA CYS A 114 -3.67 -2.50 -2.83
C CYS A 114 -3.26 -2.24 -4.29
N VAL A 115 -2.01 -1.81 -4.52
CA VAL A 115 -1.45 -1.62 -5.87
C VAL A 115 -1.44 -2.95 -6.63
N ASP A 116 -0.92 -4.01 -6.01
CA ASP A 116 -0.81 -5.34 -6.60
C ASP A 116 -2.16 -5.96 -6.93
N SER A 117 -3.15 -5.85 -6.04
CA SER A 117 -4.52 -6.33 -6.27
C SER A 117 -5.15 -5.69 -7.50
N GLN A 118 -4.95 -4.38 -7.68
CA GLN A 118 -5.48 -3.66 -8.83
C GLN A 118 -4.75 -4.03 -10.13
N ILE A 119 -3.44 -4.20 -10.08
CA ILE A 119 -2.65 -4.69 -11.22
C ILE A 119 -3.07 -6.11 -11.59
N ALA A 120 -3.18 -7.01 -10.62
CA ALA A 120 -3.61 -8.38 -10.81
C ALA A 120 -5.02 -8.42 -11.42
N LEU A 121 -5.96 -7.61 -10.92
CA LEU A 121 -7.31 -7.50 -11.48
C LEU A 121 -7.27 -7.08 -12.96
N HIS A 122 -6.46 -6.07 -13.30
CA HIS A 122 -6.32 -5.65 -14.69
C HIS A 122 -5.68 -6.72 -15.58
N MET A 123 -4.62 -7.39 -15.12
CA MET A 123 -3.99 -8.51 -15.80
C MET A 123 -4.99 -9.65 -16.06
N LEU A 124 -5.84 -9.97 -15.09
CA LEU A 124 -6.91 -10.95 -15.23
C LEU A 124 -7.96 -10.51 -16.26
N ARG A 125 -8.41 -9.26 -16.24
CA ARG A 125 -9.35 -8.71 -17.24
C ARG A 125 -8.77 -8.79 -18.66
N MET A 126 -7.49 -8.45 -18.83
CA MET A 126 -6.79 -8.57 -20.11
C MET A 126 -6.75 -10.02 -20.60
N PHE A 127 -6.39 -10.94 -19.72
CA PHE A 127 -6.33 -12.37 -20.02
C PHE A 127 -7.71 -12.92 -20.43
N GLU A 128 -8.77 -12.55 -19.71
CA GLU A 128 -10.16 -12.91 -20.07
C GLU A 128 -10.59 -12.33 -21.43
N ALA A 129 -10.08 -11.15 -21.80
CA ALA A 129 -10.28 -10.55 -23.11
C ALA A 129 -9.43 -11.20 -24.23
N GLY A 130 -8.69 -12.26 -23.93
CA GLY A 130 -7.84 -12.99 -24.87
C GLY A 130 -6.50 -12.33 -25.18
N GLN A 131 -6.08 -11.34 -24.39
CA GLN A 131 -4.74 -10.76 -24.46
C GLN A 131 -3.73 -11.66 -23.71
N PRO A 132 -2.44 -11.64 -24.09
CA PRO A 132 -1.39 -12.28 -23.31
C PRO A 132 -1.37 -11.76 -21.87
N LEU A 133 -1.07 -12.63 -20.91
CA LEU A 133 -0.87 -12.22 -19.52
C LEU A 133 0.42 -11.40 -19.42
N ALA A 134 0.29 -10.09 -19.25
CA ALA A 134 1.44 -9.19 -19.16
C ALA A 134 2.03 -9.19 -17.75
N ASP A 135 3.34 -9.35 -17.62
CA ASP A 135 4.08 -9.30 -16.35
C ASP A 135 4.27 -7.86 -15.82
N LEU A 136 3.19 -7.07 -15.74
CA LEU A 136 3.25 -5.62 -15.46
C LEU A 136 4.03 -5.29 -14.17
N ARG A 137 3.71 -5.99 -13.08
CA ARG A 137 4.36 -5.78 -11.77
C ARG A 137 5.86 -6.11 -11.79
N TYR A 138 6.22 -7.22 -12.45
CA TYR A 138 7.60 -7.65 -12.58
C TYR A 138 8.41 -6.74 -13.51
N ASN A 139 7.82 -6.27 -14.60
CA ASN A 139 8.46 -5.33 -15.53
C ASN A 139 8.72 -3.98 -14.85
N HIS A 140 7.75 -3.46 -14.09
CA HIS A 140 7.92 -2.27 -13.26
C HIS A 140 9.06 -2.43 -12.25
N ARG A 141 9.04 -3.51 -11.45
CA ARG A 141 10.08 -3.78 -10.45
C ARG A 141 11.47 -3.82 -11.08
N ASN A 142 11.64 -4.53 -12.19
CA ASN A 142 12.90 -4.58 -12.92
C ASN A 142 13.34 -3.20 -13.43
N ALA A 143 12.41 -2.33 -13.81
CA ALA A 143 12.73 -0.96 -14.21
C ALA A 143 13.27 -0.14 -13.03
N CYS A 144 12.62 -0.23 -11.87
CA CYS A 144 13.08 0.40 -10.63
C CYS A 144 14.44 -0.14 -10.16
N GLU A 145 14.64 -1.46 -10.15
CA GLU A 145 15.91 -2.10 -9.76
C GLU A 145 17.07 -1.67 -10.67
N ARG A 146 16.85 -1.61 -11.99
CA ARG A 146 17.86 -1.11 -12.93
C ARG A 146 18.21 0.34 -12.65
N LEU A 147 17.23 1.17 -12.31
CA LEU A 147 17.45 2.57 -11.94
C LEU A 147 18.29 2.68 -10.65
N HIS A 148 17.96 1.89 -9.63
CA HIS A 148 18.71 1.83 -8.37
C HIS A 148 20.18 1.39 -8.57
N ALA A 149 20.44 0.48 -9.52
CA ALA A 149 21.79 -0.01 -9.79
C ALA A 149 22.69 0.97 -10.55
N LEU A 150 22.13 1.96 -11.26
CA LEU A 150 22.86 2.76 -12.25
C LEU A 150 23.42 4.09 -11.73
N MET A 151 22.96 4.65 -10.60
CA MET A 151 23.30 6.03 -10.22
C MET A 151 23.44 6.26 -8.71
N PRO A 152 24.49 6.96 -8.24
CA PRO A 152 24.49 7.58 -6.92
C PRO A 152 23.85 8.98 -7.01
N VAL A 153 22.53 9.08 -6.77
CA VAL A 153 21.75 10.35 -6.59
C VAL A 153 21.65 11.28 -7.84
N PRO A 154 20.50 11.89 -8.22
CA PRO A 154 19.12 11.75 -7.74
C PRO A 154 18.15 11.36 -8.89
N GLN A 155 18.03 10.07 -9.23
CA GLN A 155 16.93 9.59 -10.09
C GLN A 155 15.70 9.16 -9.29
N TRP A 156 15.71 9.41 -7.98
CA TRP A 156 14.74 8.92 -6.99
C TRP A 156 13.37 9.63 -7.03
N TRP A 157 13.14 10.54 -7.97
CA TRP A 157 11.88 11.28 -8.24
C TRP A 157 10.68 10.42 -8.62
N PHE A 158 10.93 9.20 -9.06
CA PHE A 158 9.90 8.37 -9.65
C PHE A 158 9.61 7.10 -8.84
N ASP A 159 10.11 7.02 -7.61
CA ASP A 159 9.65 5.98 -6.68
C ASP A 159 8.34 6.40 -6.01
N ILE A 160 7.31 6.49 -6.85
CA ILE A 160 6.02 7.08 -6.52
C ILE A 160 5.24 6.18 -5.58
N GLU A 161 5.45 4.87 -5.68
CA GLU A 161 4.76 3.88 -4.86
C GLU A 161 5.10 4.04 -3.37
N GLU A 162 6.38 4.20 -3.05
CA GLU A 162 6.87 4.42 -1.68
C GLU A 162 6.39 5.76 -1.09
N CYS A 163 6.36 6.81 -1.92
CA CYS A 163 5.77 8.10 -1.54
C CYS A 163 4.28 7.96 -1.22
N LEU A 164 3.53 7.23 -2.06
CA LEU A 164 2.11 6.97 -1.85
C LEU A 164 1.84 6.05 -0.66
N ALA A 165 2.71 5.07 -0.38
CA ALA A 165 2.61 4.19 0.78
C ALA A 165 2.79 4.97 2.09
N ASN A 166 3.81 5.83 2.17
CA ASN A 166 4.02 6.74 3.29
C ASN A 166 2.88 7.77 3.43
N ALA A 167 2.34 8.27 2.32
CA ALA A 167 1.19 9.15 2.33
C ALA A 167 -0.08 8.40 2.79
N HIS A 168 -0.27 7.16 2.38
CA HIS A 168 -1.38 6.30 2.81
C HIS A 168 -1.35 6.10 4.33
N VAL A 169 -0.17 5.75 4.84
CA VAL A 169 0.13 5.70 6.27
C VAL A 169 -0.26 7.05 6.92
N ALA A 170 0.20 8.19 6.43
CA ALA A 170 -0.14 9.48 7.05
C ALA A 170 -1.62 9.88 6.96
N ARG A 171 -2.36 9.42 5.93
CA ARG A 171 -3.75 9.81 5.63
C ARG A 171 -4.82 8.98 6.32
N ASP A 172 -4.48 7.75 6.71
CA ASP A 172 -5.47 6.78 7.14
C ASP A 172 -6.35 7.31 8.30
N PRO A 173 -7.66 7.51 8.06
CA PRO A 173 -8.56 8.13 9.02
C PRO A 173 -8.85 7.22 10.23
N THR A 174 -8.55 5.92 10.13
CA THR A 174 -8.63 5.00 11.29
C THR A 174 -7.45 5.17 12.24
N ARG A 175 -6.51 6.06 11.90
CA ARG A 175 -5.39 6.39 12.77
C ARG A 175 -5.80 7.42 13.80
N LEU A 176 -5.57 6.99 15.02
CA LEU A 176 -5.68 7.74 16.25
C LEU A 176 -4.90 9.05 16.13
N GLY A 177 -5.51 10.19 16.46
CA GLY A 177 -4.81 11.48 16.54
C GLY A 177 -3.59 11.35 17.45
N GLY A 178 -2.39 11.56 16.89
CA GLY A 178 -1.11 11.37 17.58
C GLY A 178 -0.20 10.27 17.00
N LEU A 179 -0.72 9.31 16.21
CA LEU A 179 0.12 8.25 15.63
C LEU A 179 1.07 8.76 14.54
N ARG A 180 0.62 9.69 13.70
CA ARG A 180 1.47 10.35 12.70
C ARG A 180 2.67 11.03 13.37
N GLU A 181 2.42 11.75 14.46
CA GLU A 181 3.42 12.43 15.27
C GLU A 181 4.38 11.43 15.92
N ALA A 182 3.87 10.27 16.37
CA ALA A 182 4.70 9.20 16.90
C ALA A 182 5.61 8.59 15.83
N PHE A 183 5.11 8.32 14.61
CA PHE A 183 5.94 7.81 13.51
C PHE A 183 7.06 8.79 13.16
N LEU A 184 6.76 10.09 13.13
CA LEU A 184 7.77 11.13 12.91
C LEU A 184 8.78 11.23 14.05
N ARG A 185 8.31 11.29 15.29
CA ARG A 185 9.14 11.42 16.49
C ARG A 185 10.14 10.29 16.63
N TYR A 186 9.69 9.06 16.34
CA TYR A 186 10.50 7.86 16.44
C TYR A 186 11.13 7.41 15.12
N ARG A 187 11.14 8.29 14.11
CA ARG A 187 11.85 8.11 12.83
C ARG A 187 11.42 6.86 12.04
N LEU A 188 10.14 6.49 12.17
CA LEU A 188 9.50 5.50 11.31
C LEU A 188 9.08 6.15 9.99
N LEU A 189 8.38 7.29 10.07
CA LEU A 189 8.04 8.08 8.89
C LEU A 189 9.19 9.06 8.60
N PRO A 190 9.66 9.19 7.34
CA PRO A 190 10.65 10.19 6.96
C PRO A 190 10.22 11.59 7.39
N GLN A 191 11.16 12.41 7.87
CA GLN A 191 10.87 13.80 8.17
C GLN A 191 10.48 14.52 6.87
N PRO A 192 9.41 15.33 6.87
CA PRO A 192 9.10 16.18 5.73
C PRO A 192 10.32 17.04 5.39
N LEU A 193 10.62 17.21 4.11
CA LEU A 193 11.74 18.03 3.61
C LEU A 193 13.15 17.49 3.93
N ASP A 194 13.28 16.24 4.37
CA ASP A 194 14.59 15.57 4.43
C ASP A 194 15.08 15.23 3.02
N GLY A 195 15.66 16.21 2.33
CA GLY A 195 16.20 16.06 0.97
C GLY A 195 17.28 14.98 0.85
N SER A 196 17.86 14.50 1.96
CA SER A 196 18.78 13.36 1.96
C SER A 196 18.10 12.01 1.68
N ARG A 197 16.77 11.94 1.87
CA ARG A 197 15.91 10.79 1.56
C ARG A 197 15.20 10.94 0.21
N GLY A 198 15.49 12.01 -0.54
CA GLY A 198 14.85 12.28 -1.82
C GLY A 198 13.34 12.54 -1.70
N PRO A 199 12.57 12.40 -2.79
CA PRO A 199 11.15 12.76 -2.84
C PRO A 199 10.24 11.81 -2.08
N TRP A 200 10.80 10.76 -1.48
CA TRP A 200 10.17 10.04 -0.38
C TRP A 200 9.75 10.98 0.76
N ALA A 201 10.47 12.08 0.98
CA ALA A 201 10.10 13.10 1.96
C ALA A 201 8.90 13.98 1.54
N LEU A 202 8.38 13.81 0.31
CA LEU A 202 7.23 14.57 -0.22
C LEU A 202 5.89 13.86 0.00
N TRP A 203 5.90 12.74 0.75
CA TRP A 203 4.68 12.06 1.20
C TRP A 203 3.72 13.02 1.90
N GLU A 204 4.21 14.08 2.55
CA GLU A 204 3.35 15.05 3.25
C GLU A 204 2.42 15.79 2.29
N GLN A 205 2.93 16.25 1.15
CA GLN A 205 2.08 16.93 0.17
C GLN A 205 1.06 15.97 -0.43
N ALA A 206 1.48 14.75 -0.79
CA ALA A 206 0.57 13.69 -1.23
C ALA A 206 -0.45 13.31 -0.14
N ALA A 207 -0.07 13.39 1.14
CA ALA A 207 -0.96 13.13 2.25
C ALA A 207 -2.03 14.23 2.43
N MET A 208 -1.65 15.48 2.23
CA MET A 208 -2.49 16.64 2.52
C MET A 208 -3.34 17.12 1.33
N ASP A 209 -2.91 16.84 0.10
CA ASP A 209 -3.64 17.22 -1.12
C ASP A 209 -4.19 15.99 -1.85
N PRO A 210 -5.52 15.77 -1.83
CA PRO A 210 -6.15 14.69 -2.58
C PRO A 210 -5.88 14.72 -4.09
N SER A 211 -5.60 15.90 -4.67
CA SER A 211 -5.27 16.04 -6.09
C SER A 211 -3.86 15.54 -6.38
N ALA A 212 -2.89 15.90 -5.54
CA ALA A 212 -1.53 15.37 -5.60
C ALA A 212 -1.52 13.85 -5.46
N PHE A 213 -2.24 13.30 -4.47
CA PHE A 213 -2.34 11.85 -4.32
C PHE A 213 -2.90 11.17 -5.58
N ARG A 214 -4.01 11.68 -6.13
CA ARG A 214 -4.60 11.12 -7.36
C ARG A 214 -3.63 11.19 -8.54
N ALA A 215 -2.96 12.31 -8.72
CA ALA A 215 -1.98 12.49 -9.80
C ALA A 215 -0.87 11.43 -9.68
N LEU A 216 -0.23 11.32 -8.51
CA LEU A 216 0.78 10.30 -8.26
C LEU A 216 0.26 8.88 -8.51
N SER A 217 -0.96 8.57 -8.08
CA SER A 217 -1.59 7.28 -8.36
C SER A 217 -1.77 6.99 -9.85
N TYR A 218 -2.09 8.01 -10.67
CA TYR A 218 -2.13 7.86 -12.12
C TYR A 218 -0.73 7.63 -12.71
N MET A 219 0.28 8.35 -12.22
CA MET A 219 1.65 8.15 -12.69
C MET A 219 2.15 6.74 -12.36
N LEU A 220 1.86 6.24 -11.16
CA LEU A 220 2.18 4.87 -10.76
C LEU A 220 1.50 3.84 -11.68
N TRP A 221 0.26 4.11 -12.10
CA TRP A 221 -0.44 3.26 -13.06
C TRP A 221 0.28 3.25 -14.43
N LEU A 222 0.66 4.42 -14.93
CA LEU A 222 1.41 4.54 -16.19
C LEU A 222 2.78 3.84 -16.12
N GLN A 223 3.47 3.92 -14.99
CA GLN A 223 4.75 3.25 -14.77
C GLN A 223 4.60 1.73 -14.89
N HIS A 224 3.52 1.17 -14.35
CA HIS A 224 3.21 -0.26 -14.47
C HIS A 224 2.83 -0.67 -15.89
N LEU A 225 1.97 0.10 -16.56
CA LEU A 225 1.53 -0.19 -17.93
C LEU A 225 2.70 -0.20 -18.91
N ARG A 226 3.63 0.76 -18.77
CA ARG A 226 4.77 0.91 -19.70
C ARG A 226 6.01 0.12 -19.27
N GLY A 227 6.10 -0.30 -18.01
CA GLY A 227 7.32 -0.88 -17.46
C GLY A 227 8.49 0.10 -17.46
N GLU A 228 8.18 1.39 -17.33
CA GLU A 228 9.11 2.52 -17.39
C GLU A 228 9.01 3.35 -16.12
N VAL A 229 10.13 3.90 -15.65
CA VAL A 229 10.16 4.75 -14.46
C VAL A 229 9.64 6.17 -14.75
N ASP A 230 9.96 6.72 -15.93
CA ASP A 230 9.44 8.01 -16.41
C ASP A 230 8.64 7.82 -17.72
N PRO A 231 7.42 7.27 -17.64
CA PRO A 231 6.59 7.01 -18.83
C PRO A 231 6.18 8.28 -19.58
N LEU A 232 6.32 9.47 -18.99
CA LEU A 232 5.96 10.75 -19.60
C LEU A 232 7.18 11.50 -20.17
N GLY A 233 8.40 11.06 -19.88
CA GLY A 233 9.63 11.72 -20.32
C GLY A 233 9.84 13.11 -19.71
N ILE A 234 9.31 13.34 -18.51
CA ILE A 234 9.29 14.66 -17.85
C ILE A 234 10.47 14.87 -16.89
N LEU A 235 11.26 13.83 -16.56
CA LEU A 235 12.39 13.92 -15.63
C LEU A 235 13.36 15.07 -15.95
N PRO A 236 13.83 15.26 -17.20
CA PRO A 236 14.79 16.34 -17.51
C PRO A 236 14.22 17.75 -17.29
N GLU A 237 12.90 17.92 -17.49
CA GLU A 237 12.23 19.21 -17.21
C GLU A 237 12.18 19.48 -15.70
N LEU A 238 11.85 18.45 -14.91
CA LEU A 238 11.77 18.55 -13.45
C LEU A 238 13.14 18.83 -12.81
N GLU A 239 14.21 18.17 -13.29
CA GLU A 239 15.58 18.43 -12.84
C GLU A 239 15.97 19.90 -13.03
N ASN A 240 15.67 20.47 -14.20
CA ASN A 240 15.94 21.87 -14.49
C ASN A 240 15.12 22.83 -13.61
N ILE A 241 13.85 22.51 -13.32
CA ILE A 241 13.03 23.32 -12.42
C ILE A 241 13.54 23.22 -10.98
N MET A 242 13.95 22.04 -10.53
CA MET A 242 14.50 21.83 -9.19
C MET A 242 15.78 22.67 -8.99
N GLU A 243 16.66 22.74 -9.99
CA GLU A 243 17.89 23.56 -9.92
C GLU A 243 17.61 25.07 -9.77
N ILE A 244 16.50 25.56 -10.31
CA ILE A 244 16.18 27.00 -10.40
C ILE A 244 15.17 27.45 -9.33
N GLY A 245 14.12 26.65 -9.12
CA GLY A 245 12.93 26.94 -8.31
C GLY A 245 12.80 26.10 -7.03
N GLY A 246 13.63 25.06 -6.86
CA GLY A 246 13.62 24.17 -5.70
C GLY A 246 12.63 23.00 -5.81
N GLU A 247 12.65 22.14 -4.79
CA GLU A 247 11.91 20.87 -4.75
C GLU A 247 10.39 21.07 -4.80
N ASP A 248 9.85 22.03 -4.04
CA ASP A 248 8.40 22.30 -4.00
C ASP A 248 7.85 22.76 -5.36
N GLU A 249 8.60 23.61 -6.09
CA GLU A 249 8.18 24.10 -7.41
C GLU A 249 8.21 22.97 -8.44
N ALA A 250 9.27 22.16 -8.43
CA ALA A 250 9.39 20.98 -9.29
C ALA A 250 8.29 19.95 -9.00
N PHE A 251 7.95 19.72 -7.73
CA PHE A 251 6.90 18.77 -7.37
C PHE A 251 5.51 19.27 -7.78
N ASN A 252 5.18 20.54 -7.55
CA ASN A 252 3.92 21.11 -8.04
C ASN A 252 3.80 21.00 -9.56
N LYS A 253 4.88 21.28 -10.29
CA LYS A 253 4.93 21.10 -11.74
C LYS A 253 4.73 19.64 -12.15
N PHE A 254 5.33 18.70 -11.43
CA PHE A 254 5.15 17.27 -11.66
C PHE A 254 3.67 16.86 -11.55
N ILE A 255 3.00 17.28 -10.48
CA ILE A 255 1.56 17.05 -10.30
C ILE A 255 0.76 17.63 -11.47
N ASP A 256 1.03 18.87 -11.88
CA ASP A 256 0.33 19.51 -13.01
C ASP A 256 0.51 18.75 -14.33
N LEU A 257 1.74 18.30 -14.63
CA LEU A 257 2.06 17.53 -15.84
C LEU A 257 1.34 16.18 -15.86
N VAL A 258 1.29 15.48 -14.73
CA VAL A 258 0.58 14.21 -14.62
C VAL A 258 -0.93 14.41 -14.72
N LEU A 259 -1.48 15.45 -14.09
CA LEU A 259 -2.90 15.78 -14.20
C LEU A 259 -3.28 16.10 -15.65
N GLU A 260 -2.44 16.80 -16.39
CA GLU A 260 -2.66 17.04 -17.82
C GLU A 260 -2.62 15.74 -18.64
N ALA A 261 -1.67 14.85 -18.36
CA ALA A 261 -1.58 13.55 -19.01
C ALA A 261 -2.75 12.62 -18.67
N SER A 262 -3.39 12.80 -17.50
CA SER A 262 -4.52 11.98 -17.05
C SER A 262 -5.87 12.35 -17.69
N LYS A 263 -5.94 13.49 -18.38
CA LYS A 263 -7.16 13.92 -19.10
C LYS A 263 -7.34 13.09 -20.37
N ASP A 264 -8.58 12.70 -20.66
CA ASP A 264 -8.96 12.02 -21.91
C ASP A 264 -8.46 12.83 -23.12
N GLN A 265 -7.44 12.27 -23.79
CA GLN A 265 -6.93 12.80 -25.04
C GLN A 265 -7.62 12.04 -26.17
N SER A 266 -8.76 12.56 -26.61
CA SER A 266 -9.56 11.99 -27.69
C SER A 266 -8.67 11.56 -28.88
N GLY A 267 -8.48 10.25 -29.08
CA GLY A 267 -7.85 9.69 -30.29
C GLY A 267 -6.59 8.83 -30.15
N ASN A 268 -6.51 7.89 -29.19
CA ASN A 268 -5.41 6.90 -29.06
C ASN A 268 -4.00 7.52 -28.89
N SER A 269 -3.87 8.76 -28.43
CA SER A 269 -2.58 9.46 -28.31
C SER A 269 -1.91 9.32 -26.93
N ASP A 270 -2.60 8.75 -25.95
CA ASP A 270 -2.13 8.55 -24.56
C ASP A 270 -1.33 7.24 -24.36
N GLY A 271 -1.33 6.36 -25.35
CA GLY A 271 -0.62 5.08 -25.31
C GLY A 271 -1.28 4.01 -24.44
N GLY A 272 -2.51 4.23 -23.95
CA GLY A 272 -3.30 3.23 -23.25
C GLY A 272 -4.13 2.38 -24.23
N SER A 273 -4.19 1.07 -23.99
CA SER A 273 -5.13 0.17 -24.65
C SER A 273 -6.56 0.46 -24.20
N VAL A 274 -7.57 0.09 -25.00
CA VAL A 274 -9.00 0.16 -24.62
C VAL A 274 -9.28 -0.57 -23.28
N HIS A 275 -8.42 -1.51 -22.90
CA HIS A 275 -8.52 -2.30 -21.67
C HIS A 275 -7.94 -1.59 -20.42
N ASP A 276 -7.23 -0.49 -20.60
CA ASP A 276 -6.57 0.28 -19.52
C ASP A 276 -7.52 1.31 -18.90
N TRP A 277 -8.64 1.57 -19.58
CA TRP A 277 -9.68 2.51 -19.17
C TRP A 277 -10.80 1.76 -18.45
N ILE A 278 -11.23 2.29 -17.30
CA ILE A 278 -12.40 1.81 -16.56
C ILE A 278 -13.49 2.87 -16.60
N LEU A 279 -14.76 2.45 -16.55
CA LEU A 279 -15.87 3.38 -16.39
C LEU A 279 -16.00 3.75 -14.91
N ASN A 280 -16.12 5.04 -14.61
CA ASN A 280 -16.52 5.49 -13.27
C ASN A 280 -18.03 5.31 -13.05
N ASN A 281 -18.53 5.64 -11.85
CA ASN A 281 -19.96 5.53 -11.49
C ASN A 281 -20.90 6.41 -12.35
N GLN A 282 -20.35 7.26 -13.23
CA GLN A 282 -21.08 8.12 -14.16
C GLN A 282 -20.91 7.67 -15.62
N ASP A 283 -20.42 6.45 -15.86
CA ASP A 283 -20.13 5.87 -17.17
C ASP A 283 -19.13 6.69 -18.00
N VAL A 284 -18.26 7.47 -17.35
CA VAL A 284 -17.17 8.19 -18.00
C VAL A 284 -15.92 7.33 -17.97
N PRO A 285 -15.27 7.06 -19.13
CA PRO A 285 -13.98 6.41 -19.17
C PRO A 285 -12.94 7.24 -18.43
N ILE A 286 -12.28 6.61 -17.47
CA ILE A 286 -11.14 7.18 -16.75
C ILE A 286 -9.99 6.18 -16.78
N LEU A 287 -8.76 6.69 -16.80
CA LEU A 287 -7.59 5.84 -16.60
C LEU A 287 -7.70 5.24 -15.20
N HIS A 288 -7.36 3.96 -15.05
CA HIS A 288 -7.35 3.34 -13.74
C HIS A 288 -6.34 4.07 -12.82
N ALA A 289 -6.74 4.43 -11.61
CA ALA A 289 -5.88 5.08 -10.63
C ALA A 289 -5.88 4.27 -9.34
N PHE A 290 -4.72 4.16 -8.70
CA PHE A 290 -4.62 3.59 -7.35
C PHE A 290 -5.13 4.60 -6.31
N GLY A 291 -6.45 4.74 -6.20
CA GLY A 291 -7.05 5.57 -5.16
C GLY A 291 -6.71 5.01 -3.78
N GLY A 292 -6.08 5.81 -2.93
CA GLY A 292 -5.76 5.45 -1.56
C GLY A 292 -7.03 4.96 -0.89
N PHE A 293 -7.02 3.70 -0.50
CA PHE A 293 -8.17 3.02 0.04
C PHE A 293 -8.53 3.68 1.37
N ASN A 294 -9.78 4.13 1.48
CA ASN A 294 -10.34 4.65 2.74
C ASN A 294 -10.84 3.51 3.65
N GLU A 295 -10.41 2.28 3.37
CA GLU A 295 -10.85 1.11 4.12
C GLU A 295 -10.23 1.10 5.50
N GLY A 296 -11.05 0.85 6.52
CA GLY A 296 -10.57 0.74 7.89
C GLY A 296 -9.74 -0.52 8.12
N ILE A 297 -8.93 -0.49 9.18
CA ILE A 297 -7.96 -1.53 9.55
C ILE A 297 -8.51 -2.97 9.51
N PHE A 298 -9.80 -3.18 9.77
CA PHE A 298 -10.43 -4.51 9.75
C PHE A 298 -10.51 -5.13 8.37
N ARG A 299 -10.77 -4.34 7.32
CA ARG A 299 -10.79 -4.86 5.94
C ARG A 299 -9.39 -5.24 5.47
N ARG A 300 -8.36 -4.65 6.07
CA ARG A 300 -6.95 -4.96 5.77
C ARG A 300 -6.50 -6.32 6.30
N LEU A 301 -7.22 -6.87 7.27
CA LEU A 301 -6.90 -8.16 7.89
C LEU A 301 -7.15 -9.36 6.98
N ASP A 302 -7.74 -9.17 5.81
CA ASP A 302 -7.90 -10.28 4.86
C ASP A 302 -6.58 -10.62 4.14
N VAL A 303 -5.55 -9.78 4.28
CA VAL A 303 -4.22 -10.01 3.68
C VAL A 303 -3.39 -10.95 4.56
N PRO A 304 -2.87 -12.07 4.02
CA PRO A 304 -1.99 -12.99 4.75
C PRO A 304 -0.72 -12.29 5.27
N ILE A 305 -0.34 -12.62 6.50
CA ILE A 305 0.91 -12.16 7.13
C ILE A 305 1.84 -13.34 7.41
N TRP A 306 3.07 -13.24 6.92
CA TRP A 306 4.10 -14.27 7.02
C TRP A 306 5.25 -13.82 7.89
N PHE A 307 5.45 -14.45 9.04
CA PHE A 307 6.55 -14.13 9.96
C PHE A 307 7.74 -15.07 9.73
N HIS A 308 8.91 -14.47 9.50
CA HIS A 308 10.18 -15.14 9.23
C HIS A 308 11.20 -14.84 10.34
N GLY A 309 12.21 -15.68 10.50
CA GLY A 309 13.27 -15.49 11.51
C GLY A 309 13.00 -16.17 12.86
N GLY A 310 13.96 -16.05 13.77
CA GLY A 310 13.95 -16.68 15.09
C GLY A 310 12.83 -16.18 16.01
N HIS A 311 12.49 -14.90 15.93
CA HIS A 311 11.37 -14.28 16.65
C HIS A 311 10.00 -14.52 15.98
N GLY A 312 9.95 -15.21 14.84
CA GLY A 312 8.71 -15.49 14.12
C GLY A 312 7.59 -16.09 14.98
N PRO A 313 7.83 -17.12 15.81
CA PRO A 313 6.81 -17.68 16.71
C PRO A 313 6.27 -16.70 17.76
N GLU A 314 7.08 -15.76 18.20
CA GLU A 314 6.63 -14.71 19.11
C GLU A 314 5.73 -13.69 18.39
N MET A 315 6.15 -13.25 17.20
CA MET A 315 5.35 -12.33 16.38
C MET A 315 4.03 -12.98 15.97
N MET A 316 4.01 -14.26 15.61
CA MET A 316 2.77 -15.00 15.34
C MET A 316 1.82 -14.95 16.55
N ARG A 317 2.31 -15.26 17.76
CA ARG A 317 1.45 -15.22 18.96
C ARG A 317 0.90 -13.84 19.27
N ARG A 318 1.49 -12.78 18.73
CA ARG A 318 1.09 -11.40 19.02
C ARG A 318 0.27 -10.78 17.91
N TYR A 319 0.66 -11.00 16.67
CA TYR A 319 0.16 -10.31 15.49
C TYR A 319 -0.59 -11.22 14.50
N ASP A 320 -0.65 -12.53 14.72
CA ASP A 320 -1.52 -13.40 13.92
C ASP A 320 -2.99 -13.07 14.24
N MET A 321 -3.78 -12.89 13.19
CA MET A 321 -5.17 -12.41 13.30
C MET A 321 -6.11 -13.44 13.93
N GLN A 322 -5.73 -14.72 13.95
CA GLN A 322 -6.55 -15.79 14.53
C GLN A 322 -6.18 -16.11 15.98
N GLN A 323 -4.93 -15.83 16.38
CA GLN A 323 -4.38 -16.31 17.65
C GLN A 323 -3.73 -15.22 18.51
N GLY A 324 -3.54 -14.02 17.95
CA GLY A 324 -2.83 -12.92 18.57
C GLY A 324 -3.73 -11.85 19.20
N GLU A 325 -3.08 -10.79 19.66
CA GLU A 325 -3.73 -9.59 20.21
C GLU A 325 -4.04 -8.56 19.11
N TRP A 326 -3.62 -8.81 17.87
CA TRP A 326 -3.86 -7.94 16.71
C TRP A 326 -5.26 -8.16 16.11
N PRO A 327 -5.95 -7.09 15.69
CA PRO A 327 -5.52 -5.69 15.77
C PRO A 327 -5.86 -5.01 17.11
N TYR A 328 -6.90 -5.47 17.80
CA TYR A 328 -7.53 -4.72 18.91
C TYR A 328 -6.58 -4.38 20.06
N GLY A 329 -5.87 -5.37 20.61
CA GLY A 329 -4.96 -5.14 21.73
C GLY A 329 -3.77 -4.26 21.35
N THR A 330 -3.33 -4.33 20.09
CA THR A 330 -2.29 -3.45 19.54
C THR A 330 -2.79 -2.01 19.43
N ILE A 331 -3.96 -1.80 18.82
CA ILE A 331 -4.56 -0.46 18.67
C ILE A 331 -4.88 0.16 20.03
N GLU A 332 -5.49 -0.59 20.94
CA GLU A 332 -5.86 -0.10 22.28
C GLU A 332 -4.62 0.36 23.07
N ARG A 333 -3.52 -0.38 23.00
CA ARG A 333 -2.26 0.05 23.63
C ARG A 333 -1.73 1.33 23.00
N LEU A 334 -1.68 1.41 21.68
CA LEU A 334 -1.26 2.63 21.00
C LEU A 334 -2.17 3.82 21.35
N TYR A 335 -3.48 3.61 21.47
CA TYR A 335 -4.45 4.62 21.89
C TYR A 335 -4.22 5.14 23.30
N SER A 336 -3.99 4.24 24.24
CA SER A 336 -3.72 4.61 25.63
C SER A 336 -2.49 5.52 25.78
N HIS A 337 -1.58 5.51 24.79
CA HIS A 337 -0.32 6.23 24.82
C HIS A 337 -0.28 7.47 23.93
N PHE A 338 -0.83 7.41 22.72
CA PHE A 338 -0.66 8.47 21.71
C PHE A 338 -1.90 9.33 21.47
N ARG A 339 -3.08 8.96 22.01
CA ARG A 339 -4.28 9.78 21.79
C ARG A 339 -4.07 11.21 22.29
N THR A 340 -4.09 12.18 21.39
CA THR A 340 -4.13 13.60 21.74
C THR A 340 -5.54 13.98 22.21
N SER A 341 -5.62 14.63 23.38
CA SER A 341 -6.88 15.09 24.00
C SER A 341 -7.57 16.25 23.24
N GLU A 342 -6.99 16.70 22.13
CA GLU A 342 -7.48 17.84 21.32
C GLU A 342 -8.23 17.40 20.06
N VAL A 343 -8.37 16.10 19.82
CA VAL A 343 -9.31 15.62 18.80
C VAL A 343 -10.72 15.84 19.36
N GLY A 344 -11.41 16.85 18.83
CA GLY A 344 -12.77 17.22 19.24
C GLY A 344 -13.72 16.02 19.20
N SER A 345 -14.83 16.12 19.92
CA SER A 345 -15.92 15.14 20.01
C SER A 345 -16.57 14.70 18.69
N ASP A 346 -16.00 15.13 17.56
CA ASP A 346 -16.51 14.97 16.21
C ASP A 346 -15.69 13.94 15.41
N TRP A 347 -14.67 13.32 16.02
CA TRP A 347 -14.02 12.12 15.46
C TRP A 347 -14.60 10.89 16.14
N ASP A 348 -15.44 10.20 15.39
CA ASP A 348 -16.13 8.99 15.81
C ASP A 348 -15.14 7.95 16.34
N ASP A 349 -15.50 7.38 17.47
CA ASP A 349 -14.84 6.20 17.99
C ASP A 349 -15.07 5.07 16.98
N PRO A 350 -14.02 4.55 16.30
CA PRO A 350 -14.18 3.51 15.27
C PRO A 350 -14.64 2.16 15.85
N PHE A 351 -14.85 2.09 17.17
CA PHE A 351 -15.37 0.96 17.91
C PHE A 351 -16.71 1.26 18.61
N SER A 352 -17.32 2.42 18.34
CA SER A 352 -18.65 2.73 18.84
C SER A 352 -19.66 1.73 18.25
N PRO A 353 -20.49 1.07 19.08
CA PRO A 353 -21.54 0.18 18.59
C PRO A 353 -22.66 0.92 17.85
N ASP A 354 -22.60 2.25 17.76
CA ASP A 354 -23.57 3.09 17.05
C ASP A 354 -23.18 3.37 15.57
N ASP A 355 -22.00 2.94 15.11
CA ASP A 355 -21.51 3.14 13.72
C ASP A 355 -21.89 1.99 12.75
N ASP A 356 -23.16 1.59 12.77
CA ASP A 356 -23.78 0.87 11.65
C ASP A 356 -24.10 1.81 10.46
N ASP A 357 -23.82 3.11 10.58
CA ASP A 357 -24.04 4.13 9.55
C ASP A 357 -22.75 4.45 8.76
N PHE A 358 -22.03 3.41 8.30
CA PHE A 358 -21.40 3.54 6.99
C PHE A 358 -22.55 3.59 5.97
N GLU A 359 -23.12 4.78 5.76
CA GLU A 359 -24.00 5.03 4.64
C GLU A 359 -23.25 4.62 3.37
N LEU A 360 -23.59 3.42 2.87
CA LEU A 360 -23.37 3.00 1.50
C LEU A 360 -24.15 3.98 0.63
N SER A 361 -23.58 5.17 0.41
CA SER A 361 -24.05 6.06 -0.62
C SER A 361 -23.64 5.49 -1.98
N PRO A 362 -24.52 5.50 -2.98
CA PRO A 362 -24.49 4.58 -4.13
C PRO A 362 -23.32 4.75 -5.10
#